data_AF-D3PWK5-F1
#
_entry.id   AF-D3PWK5-F1
#
_cell.length_a   1.000
_cell.length_b   1.000
_cell.length_c   1.000
_cell.angle_alpha   90.00
_cell.angle_beta   90.00
_cell.angle_gamma   90.00
#
_symmetry.space_group_name_H-M   'P 1'
#
loop_
_entity.id
_entity.type
_entity.pdbx_description
1 polymer ?
#
loop_
_entity_poly.entity_id
_entity_poly.type
_entity_poly.pdbx_seq_one_letter_code
_entity_poly.pdbx_strand_id
1 'polypeptide(L)'
;MAEPGSPMADDVLERRYRRLLFAYSAEFRTRNGDELVTTLMDCAKPGQRVPRPSEAIDLIASGLRQRLGLNMIPGFPEGLANAAPIALALATGLAAHVWWQLEPTGPHSGFRTLGLLAFAVWLLAGLAAALPSRRVARAAIGFALTVTIVVIPVLAALTTYDRPPLWVLMALAGFGAIAFGGTGVAAGAPTCLPVDIRLAVPAGAVAFAATAWAITQAFPPNAGDYYEPLITRVGMVATATVLTVAAIATVRLLLRRTDGNWWLWTAALLGVPTGWLGPFDTFGDMTAAGAFPHFGRLAQVLFATCIAAATLWWLARSRVTAKRSGSPRTLAQAGAITIGCAAGLSFGIPVIVGATPWPVTATSIVLVVAGLAAWTPSRAVHHWAALLGSAVVTVPVTWLVAVYANDWSTRDWNDPAYTATLVATVAFVPLTIGALAAVRVLRHHPTSTHEPRWAPILVVVVSVGWLSLWTLPHLPSWGPAMLALASCVAAPWLSRRRHTPR
;
A
#
# COMPACT_ATOMS: atom_id res chain seq x y z
N MET A 1 25.97 -12.16 -46.95
CA MET A 1 26.55 -12.99 -45.88
C MET A 1 26.97 -12.03 -44.77
N ALA A 2 26.29 -12.06 -43.62
CA ALA A 2 26.70 -11.27 -42.46
C ALA A 2 27.90 -11.95 -41.81
N GLU A 3 28.99 -11.22 -41.57
CA GLU A 3 30.12 -11.72 -40.79
C GLU A 3 29.62 -12.19 -39.42
N PRO A 4 29.99 -13.39 -38.95
CA PRO A 4 29.73 -13.80 -37.58
C PRO A 4 30.35 -12.77 -36.63
N GLY A 5 29.57 -12.35 -35.61
CA GLY A 5 30.03 -11.39 -34.61
C GLY A 5 31.37 -11.80 -34.04
N SER A 6 32.30 -10.85 -33.93
CA SER A 6 33.61 -11.10 -33.34
C SER A 6 33.44 -11.72 -31.95
N PRO A 7 34.07 -12.87 -31.64
CA PRO A 7 33.87 -13.59 -30.36
C PRO A 7 34.11 -12.71 -29.13
N MET A 8 34.99 -11.71 -29.23
CA MET A 8 35.20 -10.73 -28.16
C MET A 8 33.98 -9.86 -27.85
N ALA A 9 33.16 -9.51 -28.84
CA ALA A 9 31.97 -8.68 -28.64
C ALA A 9 30.89 -9.44 -27.86
N ASP A 10 30.73 -10.73 -28.19
CA ASP A 10 29.79 -11.63 -27.54
C ASP A 10 30.19 -11.86 -26.08
N ASP A 11 31.49 -12.07 -25.81
CA ASP A 11 32.03 -12.19 -24.43
C ASP A 11 31.76 -10.94 -23.58
N VAL A 12 31.81 -9.73 -24.18
CA VAL A 12 31.54 -8.48 -23.46
C VAL A 12 30.06 -8.34 -23.15
N LEU A 13 29.18 -8.67 -24.09
CA LEU A 13 27.73 -8.61 -23.88
C LEU A 13 27.29 -9.64 -22.82
N GLU A 14 27.79 -10.87 -22.91
CA GLU A 14 27.48 -11.95 -21.98
C GLU A 14 27.85 -11.56 -20.54
N ARG A 15 29.06 -11.01 -20.33
CA ARG A 15 29.50 -10.50 -19.02
C ARG A 15 28.58 -9.41 -18.48
N ARG A 16 28.04 -8.55 -19.33
CA ARG A 16 27.08 -7.50 -18.92
C ARG A 16 25.74 -8.10 -18.51
N TYR A 17 25.22 -9.08 -19.24
CA TYR A 17 24.00 -9.80 -18.83
C TYR A 17 24.18 -10.54 -17.50
N ARG A 18 25.32 -11.23 -17.31
CA ARG A 18 25.65 -11.90 -16.03
C ARG A 18 25.72 -10.92 -14.86
N ARG A 19 26.21 -9.69 -15.08
CA ARG A 19 26.15 -8.62 -14.06
C ARG A 19 24.71 -8.19 -13.78
N LEU A 20 23.87 -8.02 -14.79
CA LEU A 20 22.46 -7.64 -14.56
C LEU A 20 21.69 -8.73 -13.81
N LEU A 21 22.08 -10.01 -13.97
CA LEU A 21 21.51 -11.09 -13.18
C LEU A 21 21.77 -10.96 -11.66
N PHE A 22 22.66 -10.09 -11.17
CA PHE A 22 22.78 -9.82 -9.73
C PHE A 22 21.44 -9.39 -9.09
N ALA A 23 20.46 -8.92 -9.85
CA ALA A 23 19.11 -8.68 -9.36
C ALA A 23 18.35 -9.95 -8.93
N TYR A 24 18.74 -11.13 -9.42
CA TYR A 24 18.15 -12.43 -9.07
C TYR A 24 18.77 -13.02 -7.79
N SER A 25 18.06 -13.92 -7.11
CA SER A 25 18.62 -14.60 -5.93
C SER A 25 19.83 -15.47 -6.32
N ALA A 26 20.77 -15.67 -5.40
CA ALA A 26 21.95 -16.49 -5.67
C ALA A 26 21.58 -17.91 -6.11
N GLU A 27 20.64 -18.55 -5.40
CA GLU A 27 20.15 -19.89 -5.72
C GLU A 27 19.57 -20.00 -7.14
N PHE A 28 18.79 -19.00 -7.56
CA PHE A 28 18.20 -19.02 -8.89
C PHE A 28 19.25 -18.80 -9.99
N ARG A 29 20.22 -17.92 -9.75
CA ARG A 29 21.34 -17.71 -10.69
C ARG A 29 22.15 -18.98 -10.89
N THR A 30 22.42 -19.74 -9.83
CA THR A 30 23.16 -21.00 -9.95
C THR A 30 22.38 -22.04 -10.75
N ARG A 31 21.04 -22.05 -10.64
CA ARG A 31 20.20 -23.05 -11.31
C ARG A 31 19.86 -22.71 -12.76
N ASN A 32 19.54 -21.45 -13.05
CA ASN A 32 18.97 -21.02 -14.33
C ASN A 32 19.74 -19.86 -14.98
N GLY A 33 20.85 -19.41 -14.38
CA GLY A 33 21.58 -18.24 -14.86
C GLY A 33 22.17 -18.44 -16.26
N ASP A 34 22.75 -19.60 -16.53
CA ASP A 34 23.33 -19.91 -17.83
C ASP A 34 22.27 -20.05 -18.93
N GLU A 35 21.12 -20.67 -18.63
CA GLU A 35 19.98 -20.76 -19.56
C GLU A 35 19.40 -19.38 -19.90
N LEU A 36 19.25 -18.51 -18.90
CA LEU A 36 18.77 -17.14 -19.11
C LEU A 36 19.75 -16.31 -19.94
N VAL A 37 21.05 -16.41 -19.66
CA VAL A 37 22.07 -15.69 -20.44
C VAL A 37 22.08 -16.20 -21.88
N THR A 38 22.04 -17.51 -22.08
CA THR A 38 21.97 -18.13 -23.42
C THR A 38 20.76 -17.61 -24.19
N THR A 39 19.57 -17.64 -23.58
CA THR A 39 18.33 -17.12 -24.18
C THR A 39 18.44 -15.63 -24.54
N LEU A 40 19.08 -14.82 -23.67
CA LEU A 40 19.29 -13.39 -23.92
C LEU A 40 20.30 -13.12 -25.05
N MET A 41 21.33 -13.97 -25.16
CA MET A 41 22.31 -13.91 -26.25
C MET A 41 21.66 -14.32 -27.58
N ASP A 42 20.82 -15.35 -27.59
CA ASP A 42 20.06 -15.79 -28.77
C ASP A 42 19.08 -14.71 -29.27
N CYS A 43 18.56 -13.89 -28.35
CA CYS A 43 17.69 -12.75 -28.69
C CYS A 43 18.45 -11.46 -29.05
N ALA A 44 19.76 -11.41 -28.87
CA ALA A 44 20.55 -10.21 -29.12
C ALA A 44 20.69 -9.93 -30.63
N LYS A 45 20.74 -8.64 -31.02
CA LYS A 45 21.02 -8.29 -32.42
C LYS A 45 22.49 -8.60 -32.75
N PRO A 46 22.81 -9.02 -33.98
CA PRO A 46 24.20 -9.18 -34.42
C PRO A 46 25.02 -7.91 -34.14
N GLY A 47 26.17 -8.06 -33.48
CA GLY A 47 27.06 -6.96 -33.11
C GLY A 47 26.64 -6.14 -31.89
N GLN A 48 25.59 -6.53 -31.16
CA GLN A 48 25.18 -5.85 -29.92
C GLN A 48 26.26 -6.04 -28.84
N ARG A 49 26.86 -4.94 -28.35
CA ARG A 49 27.89 -4.97 -27.29
C ARG A 49 27.38 -4.61 -25.90
N VAL A 50 26.18 -4.03 -25.84
CA VAL A 50 25.56 -3.52 -24.61
C VAL A 50 24.11 -3.99 -24.56
N PRO A 51 23.62 -4.48 -23.41
CA PRO A 51 22.19 -4.75 -23.23
C PRO A 51 21.38 -3.49 -23.53
N ARG A 52 20.25 -3.63 -24.22
CA ARG A 52 19.36 -2.47 -24.40
C ARG A 52 18.86 -2.01 -23.03
N PRO A 53 18.66 -0.70 -22.81
CA PRO A 53 18.11 -0.21 -21.55
C PRO A 53 16.81 -0.92 -21.14
N SER A 54 15.95 -1.25 -22.11
CA SER A 54 14.71 -2.01 -21.87
C SER A 54 14.98 -3.44 -21.39
N GLU A 55 15.97 -4.13 -21.95
CA GLU A 55 16.36 -5.49 -21.56
C GLU A 55 16.95 -5.46 -20.14
N ALA A 56 17.80 -4.49 -19.84
CA ALA A 56 18.38 -4.33 -18.52
C ALA A 56 17.33 -4.04 -17.45
N ILE A 57 16.39 -3.12 -17.71
CA ILE A 57 15.30 -2.77 -16.79
C ILE A 57 14.39 -3.99 -16.57
N ASP A 58 14.06 -4.72 -17.62
CA ASP A 58 13.19 -5.90 -17.51
C ASP A 58 13.86 -7.03 -16.71
N LEU A 59 15.17 -7.26 -16.93
CA LEU A 59 15.95 -8.25 -16.19
C LEU A 59 16.06 -7.88 -14.70
N ILE A 60 16.34 -6.60 -14.41
CA ILE A 60 16.40 -6.10 -13.03
C ILE A 60 15.04 -6.23 -12.34
N ALA A 61 13.96 -5.79 -13.00
CA ALA A 61 12.61 -5.85 -12.45
C ALA A 61 12.17 -7.30 -12.20
N SER A 62 12.45 -8.21 -13.13
CA SER A 62 12.14 -9.64 -13.00
C SER A 62 12.95 -10.30 -11.89
N GLY A 63 14.24 -9.98 -11.77
CA GLY A 63 15.09 -10.44 -10.67
C GLY A 63 14.62 -9.95 -9.31
N LEU A 64 14.27 -8.67 -9.19
CA LEU A 64 13.71 -8.09 -7.96
C LEU A 64 12.39 -8.73 -7.58
N ARG A 65 11.45 -8.91 -8.53
CA ARG A 65 10.18 -9.61 -8.28
C ARG A 65 10.42 -11.03 -7.78
N GLN A 66 11.40 -11.73 -8.36
CA GLN A 66 11.76 -13.05 -7.92
C GLN A 66 12.38 -13.07 -6.52
N ARG A 67 13.30 -12.14 -6.21
CA ARG A 67 13.89 -12.01 -4.88
C ARG A 67 12.85 -11.71 -3.81
N LEU A 68 11.87 -10.87 -4.15
CA LEU A 68 10.74 -10.55 -3.29
C LEU A 68 9.70 -11.68 -3.23
N GLY A 69 9.88 -12.76 -4.00
CA GLY A 69 8.94 -13.88 -4.07
C GLY A 69 7.60 -13.54 -4.71
N LEU A 70 7.46 -12.38 -5.37
CA LEU A 70 6.19 -11.91 -5.92
C LEU A 70 5.65 -12.82 -7.02
N ASN A 71 6.53 -13.43 -7.82
CA ASN A 71 6.16 -14.39 -8.86
C ASN A 71 5.59 -15.71 -8.27
N MET A 72 5.90 -16.00 -7.00
CA MET A 72 5.41 -17.19 -6.31
C MET A 72 4.05 -16.96 -5.64
N ILE A 73 3.55 -15.72 -5.63
CA ILE A 73 2.28 -15.36 -5.01
C ILE A 73 1.15 -15.62 -6.01
N PRO A 74 0.29 -16.64 -5.79
CA PRO A 74 -0.72 -16.98 -6.78
C PRO A 74 -1.78 -15.88 -6.90
N GLY A 75 -2.11 -15.50 -8.14
CA GLY A 75 -3.10 -14.47 -8.43
C GLY A 75 -2.59 -13.02 -8.34
N PHE A 76 -1.35 -12.81 -7.87
CA PHE A 76 -0.77 -11.46 -7.77
C PHE A 76 -0.45 -10.86 -9.15
N PRO A 77 0.22 -11.57 -10.08
CA PRO A 77 0.47 -11.04 -11.42
C PRO A 77 -0.83 -10.67 -12.16
N GLU A 78 -1.86 -11.51 -12.07
CA GLU A 78 -3.16 -11.27 -12.67
C GLU A 78 -3.88 -10.10 -11.99
N GLY A 79 -3.82 -10.01 -10.66
CA GLY A 79 -4.38 -8.89 -9.93
C GLY A 79 -3.69 -7.56 -10.25
N LEU A 80 -2.37 -7.57 -10.38
CA LEU A 80 -1.58 -6.39 -10.76
C LEU A 80 -1.86 -5.97 -12.21
N ALA A 81 -1.97 -6.92 -13.13
CA ALA A 81 -2.33 -6.66 -14.52
C ALA A 81 -3.74 -6.04 -14.64
N ASN A 82 -4.71 -6.51 -13.85
CA ASN A 82 -6.06 -5.94 -13.80
C ASN A 82 -6.13 -4.59 -13.07
N ALA A 83 -5.29 -4.38 -12.05
CA ALA A 83 -5.21 -3.10 -11.34
C ALA A 83 -4.62 -2.00 -12.21
N ALA A 84 -3.70 -2.32 -13.13
CA ALA A 84 -2.99 -1.34 -13.93
C ALA A 84 -3.86 -0.34 -14.72
N PRO A 85 -4.86 -0.76 -15.53
CA PRO A 85 -5.70 0.18 -16.26
C PRO A 85 -6.56 1.05 -15.33
N ILE A 86 -7.05 0.49 -14.22
CA ILE A 86 -7.84 1.24 -13.22
C ILE A 86 -6.95 2.27 -12.52
N ALA A 87 -5.76 1.88 -12.09
CA ALA A 87 -4.79 2.76 -11.45
C ALA A 87 -4.39 3.91 -12.39
N LEU A 88 -4.16 3.63 -13.68
CA LEU A 88 -3.86 4.66 -14.66
C LEU A 88 -5.03 5.62 -14.88
N ALA A 89 -6.26 5.10 -14.95
CA ALA A 89 -7.46 5.92 -15.05
C ALA A 89 -7.63 6.83 -13.83
N LEU A 90 -7.40 6.30 -12.62
CA LEU A 90 -7.44 7.07 -11.37
C LEU A 90 -6.35 8.16 -11.32
N ALA A 91 -5.11 7.84 -11.69
CA ALA A 91 -4.02 8.83 -11.74
C ALA A 91 -4.31 9.93 -12.77
N THR A 92 -4.78 9.56 -13.96
CA THR A 92 -5.12 10.49 -15.04
C THR A 92 -6.30 11.38 -14.65
N GLY A 93 -7.36 10.80 -14.06
CA GLY A 93 -8.53 11.53 -13.60
C GLY A 93 -8.23 12.46 -12.43
N LEU A 94 -7.39 12.02 -11.47
CA LEU A 94 -6.86 12.85 -10.39
C LEU A 94 -6.08 14.04 -10.97
N ALA A 95 -5.14 13.80 -11.89
CA ALA A 95 -4.38 14.85 -12.55
C ALA A 95 -5.28 15.86 -13.31
N ALA A 96 -6.27 15.36 -14.06
CA ALA A 96 -7.23 16.19 -14.79
C ALA A 96 -8.03 17.11 -13.86
N HIS A 97 -8.58 16.53 -12.79
CA HIS A 97 -9.41 17.26 -11.84
C HIS A 97 -8.61 18.30 -11.06
N VAL A 98 -7.42 17.92 -10.58
CA VAL A 98 -6.52 18.81 -9.82
C VAL A 98 -6.01 19.94 -10.71
N TRP A 99 -5.61 19.66 -11.95
CA TRP A 99 -5.27 20.69 -12.93
C TRP A 99 -6.42 21.68 -13.09
N TRP A 100 -7.63 21.19 -13.39
CA TRP A 100 -8.76 22.05 -13.73
C TRP A 100 -9.18 22.97 -12.58
N GLN A 101 -9.14 22.49 -11.34
CA GLN A 101 -9.67 23.21 -10.19
C GLN A 101 -8.66 24.16 -9.51
N LEU A 102 -7.37 23.81 -9.51
CA LEU A 102 -6.38 24.52 -8.69
C LEU A 102 -5.55 25.51 -9.51
N GLU A 103 -5.00 25.07 -10.63
CA GLU A 103 -4.00 25.87 -11.34
C GLU A 103 -4.54 27.15 -12.02
N PRO A 104 -5.81 27.21 -12.50
CA PRO A 104 -6.33 28.42 -13.14
C PRO A 104 -6.75 29.56 -12.20
N THR A 105 -6.81 29.35 -10.89
CA THR A 105 -7.56 30.22 -9.95
C THR A 105 -6.69 31.10 -9.05
N GLY A 106 -5.38 31.19 -9.31
CA GLY A 106 -4.48 32.07 -8.56
C GLY A 106 -4.79 33.56 -8.78
N PRO A 107 -4.75 34.42 -7.74
CA PRO A 107 -4.94 35.88 -7.86
C PRO A 107 -3.81 36.60 -8.62
N HIS A 108 -2.75 35.87 -8.98
CA HIS A 108 -1.71 36.31 -9.90
C HIS A 108 -1.83 35.38 -11.10
N SER A 109 -1.83 35.93 -12.32
CA SER A 109 -2.14 35.23 -13.58
C SER A 109 -1.12 34.17 -14.02
N GLY A 110 -0.62 33.36 -13.09
CA GLY A 110 0.40 32.33 -13.29
C GLY A 110 0.25 31.16 -12.34
N PHE A 111 0.89 30.05 -12.70
CA PHE A 111 0.86 28.80 -11.95
C PHE A 111 1.48 28.96 -10.56
N ARG A 112 0.76 28.51 -9.53
CA ARG A 112 1.24 28.57 -8.15
C ARG A 112 2.22 27.44 -7.85
N THR A 113 2.07 26.29 -8.51
CA THR A 113 2.89 25.11 -8.24
C THR A 113 3.51 24.50 -9.48
N LEU A 114 4.57 23.70 -9.28
CA LEU A 114 5.12 22.82 -10.31
C LEU A 114 4.18 21.66 -10.69
N GLY A 115 2.97 21.61 -10.13
CA GLY A 115 1.96 20.59 -10.38
C GLY A 115 1.55 20.48 -11.83
N LEU A 116 1.55 21.59 -12.57
CA LEU A 116 1.25 21.61 -14.00
C LEU A 116 2.06 20.57 -14.78
N LEU A 117 3.37 20.48 -14.50
CA LEU A 117 4.26 19.52 -15.15
C LEU A 117 3.85 18.09 -14.81
N ALA A 118 3.58 17.80 -13.53
CA ALA A 118 3.10 16.50 -13.07
C ALA A 118 1.80 16.11 -13.79
N PHE A 119 0.83 17.00 -13.78
CA PHE A 119 -0.50 16.73 -14.29
C PHE A 119 -0.46 16.57 -15.81
N ALA A 120 0.35 17.36 -16.53
CA ALA A 120 0.52 17.26 -17.98
C ALA A 120 1.01 15.86 -18.37
N VAL A 121 2.07 15.38 -17.71
CA VAL A 121 2.66 14.09 -18.07
C VAL A 121 1.74 12.91 -17.72
N TRP A 122 0.92 13.03 -16.67
CA TRP A 122 -0.11 12.04 -16.35
C TRP A 122 -1.26 12.03 -17.36
N LEU A 123 -1.71 13.20 -17.83
CA LEU A 123 -2.70 13.31 -18.91
C LEU A 123 -2.17 12.68 -20.21
N LEU A 124 -0.91 12.98 -20.57
CA LEU A 124 -0.25 12.38 -21.73
C LEU A 124 -0.09 10.86 -21.57
N ALA A 125 0.21 10.36 -20.36
CA ALA A 125 0.26 8.92 -20.10
C ALA A 125 -1.11 8.23 -20.25
N GLY A 126 -2.19 8.87 -19.80
CA GLY A 126 -3.56 8.40 -20.01
C GLY A 126 -3.94 8.36 -21.50
N LEU A 127 -3.59 9.39 -22.27
CA LEU A 127 -3.79 9.42 -23.72
C LEU A 127 -2.95 8.36 -24.45
N ALA A 128 -1.70 8.16 -24.02
CA ALA A 128 -0.82 7.14 -24.58
C ALA A 128 -1.37 5.71 -24.38
N ALA A 129 -2.17 5.47 -23.34
CA ALA A 129 -2.85 4.19 -23.14
C ALA A 129 -3.93 3.90 -24.20
N ALA A 130 -4.46 4.93 -24.86
CA ALA A 130 -5.37 4.77 -25.97
C ALA A 130 -4.67 4.36 -27.27
N LEU A 131 -3.34 4.42 -27.36
CA LEU A 131 -2.57 4.02 -28.54
C LEU A 131 -2.45 2.48 -28.64
N PRO A 132 -2.29 1.90 -29.84
CA PRO A 132 -2.15 0.45 -30.00
C PRO A 132 -0.84 -0.09 -29.40
N SER A 133 0.17 0.77 -29.20
CA SER A 133 1.48 0.37 -28.71
C SER A 133 1.55 0.39 -27.18
N ARG A 134 1.52 -0.79 -26.57
CA ARG A 134 1.77 -0.94 -25.12
C ARG A 134 3.13 -0.41 -24.67
N ARG A 135 4.13 -0.43 -25.57
CA ARG A 135 5.47 0.12 -25.29
C ARG A 135 5.40 1.62 -25.08
N VAL A 136 4.62 2.32 -25.90
CA VAL A 136 4.43 3.78 -25.79
C VAL A 136 3.69 4.12 -24.49
N ALA A 137 2.60 3.41 -24.17
CA ALA A 137 1.89 3.59 -22.92
C ALA A 137 2.79 3.38 -21.69
N ARG A 138 3.55 2.27 -21.67
CA ARG A 138 4.49 1.97 -20.58
C ARG A 138 5.60 3.01 -20.44
N ALA A 139 6.17 3.46 -21.56
CA ALA A 139 7.20 4.51 -21.56
C ALA A 139 6.63 5.84 -21.03
N ALA A 140 5.41 6.21 -21.44
CA ALA A 140 4.75 7.41 -20.96
C ALA A 140 4.46 7.35 -19.44
N ILE A 141 3.98 6.22 -18.92
CA ILE A 141 3.78 6.00 -17.48
C ILE A 141 5.12 6.08 -16.73
N GLY A 142 6.18 5.46 -17.26
CA GLY A 142 7.52 5.51 -16.68
C GLY A 142 8.05 6.95 -16.63
N PHE A 143 7.87 7.72 -17.70
CA PHE A 143 8.23 9.14 -17.75
C PHE A 143 7.44 9.96 -16.73
N ALA A 144 6.12 9.77 -16.64
CA ALA A 144 5.28 10.46 -15.66
C ALA A 144 5.70 10.15 -14.21
N LEU A 145 6.07 8.89 -13.91
CA LEU A 145 6.63 8.50 -12.62
C LEU A 145 7.95 9.20 -12.33
N THR A 146 8.89 9.22 -13.28
CA THR A 146 10.18 9.90 -13.12
C THR A 146 9.99 11.39 -12.87
N VAL A 147 9.09 12.04 -13.60
CA VAL A 147 8.77 13.45 -13.39
C VAL A 147 8.20 13.67 -11.98
N THR A 148 7.25 12.84 -11.57
CA THR A 148 6.57 12.96 -10.27
C THR A 148 7.53 12.75 -9.08
N ILE A 149 8.38 11.71 -9.15
CA ILE A 149 9.22 11.27 -8.02
C ILE A 149 10.56 12.02 -7.96
N VAL A 150 11.13 12.37 -9.11
CA VAL A 150 12.49 12.92 -9.18
C VAL A 150 12.48 14.38 -9.62
N VAL A 151 11.88 14.68 -10.78
CA VAL A 151 11.99 16.00 -11.39
C VAL A 151 11.31 17.07 -10.53
N ILE A 152 10.10 16.81 -10.02
CA ILE A 152 9.36 17.79 -9.22
C ILE A 152 10.08 18.13 -7.90
N PRO A 153 10.49 17.17 -7.05
CA PRO A 153 11.23 17.51 -5.83
C PRO A 153 12.53 18.25 -6.10
N VAL A 154 13.26 17.89 -7.15
CA VAL A 154 14.51 18.56 -7.53
C VAL A 154 14.25 19.99 -8.02
N LEU A 155 13.29 20.19 -8.93
CA LEU A 155 12.93 21.53 -9.41
C LEU A 155 12.37 22.40 -8.29
N ALA A 156 11.56 21.85 -7.38
CA ALA A 156 11.06 22.58 -6.22
C ALA A 156 12.19 23.04 -5.29
N ALA A 157 13.28 22.27 -5.18
CA ALA A 157 14.46 22.67 -4.41
C ALA A 157 15.33 23.73 -5.13
N LEU A 158 15.20 23.85 -6.45
CA LEU A 158 16.00 24.76 -7.29
C LEU A 158 15.24 26.02 -7.72
N THR A 159 13.94 26.11 -7.46
CA THR A 159 13.08 27.20 -7.91
C THR A 159 12.27 27.75 -6.74
N THR A 160 11.62 28.90 -6.93
CA THR A 160 10.72 29.50 -5.94
C THR A 160 9.28 28.96 -6.03
N TYR A 161 9.01 28.02 -6.93
CA TYR A 161 7.68 27.46 -7.11
C TYR A 161 7.38 26.41 -6.05
N ASP A 162 6.17 26.49 -5.48
CA ASP A 162 5.71 25.48 -4.55
C ASP A 162 5.56 24.12 -5.25
N ARG A 163 5.83 23.05 -4.51
CA ARG A 163 5.49 21.70 -4.95
C ARG A 163 4.00 21.43 -4.69
N PRO A 164 3.35 20.56 -5.49
CA PRO A 164 2.05 20.02 -5.13
C PRO A 164 2.09 19.36 -3.75
N PRO A 165 0.94 19.26 -3.06
CA PRO A 165 0.87 18.54 -1.79
C PRO A 165 1.45 17.14 -1.91
N LEU A 166 2.26 16.76 -0.93
CA LEU A 166 2.99 15.48 -0.94
C LEU A 166 2.03 14.29 -1.17
N TRP A 167 0.83 14.34 -0.60
CA TRP A 167 -0.18 13.28 -0.73
C TRP A 167 -0.68 13.09 -2.16
N VAL A 168 -0.78 14.16 -2.94
CA VAL A 168 -1.15 14.09 -4.36
C VAL A 168 -0.03 13.43 -5.16
N LEU A 169 1.22 13.84 -4.91
CA LEU A 169 2.39 13.23 -5.55
C LEU A 169 2.55 11.75 -5.17
N MET A 170 2.32 11.41 -3.89
CA MET A 170 2.33 10.03 -3.41
C MET A 170 1.24 9.21 -4.07
N ALA A 171 -0.01 9.67 -4.12
CA ALA A 171 -1.11 8.96 -4.77
C ALA A 171 -0.84 8.74 -6.27
N LEU A 172 -0.40 9.78 -6.99
CA LEU A 172 0.02 9.68 -8.39
C LEU A 172 1.15 8.66 -8.58
N ALA A 173 2.18 8.70 -7.72
CA ALA A 173 3.29 7.76 -7.76
C ALA A 173 2.85 6.32 -7.45
N GLY A 174 1.95 6.13 -6.48
CA GLY A 174 1.42 4.81 -6.11
C GLY A 174 0.57 4.18 -7.22
N PHE A 175 -0.41 4.93 -7.74
CA PHE A 175 -1.21 4.50 -8.90
C PHE A 175 -0.32 4.27 -10.13
N GLY A 176 0.65 5.17 -10.36
CA GLY A 176 1.62 5.06 -11.42
C GLY A 176 2.48 3.79 -11.34
N ALA A 177 2.97 3.45 -10.15
CA ALA A 177 3.77 2.25 -9.93
C ALA A 177 2.96 0.97 -10.17
N ILE A 178 1.68 0.96 -9.79
CA ILE A 178 0.74 -0.15 -10.08
C ILE A 178 0.53 -0.26 -11.59
N ALA A 179 0.24 0.86 -12.28
CA ALA A 179 0.07 0.91 -13.73
C ALA A 179 1.33 0.45 -14.49
N PHE A 180 2.50 0.95 -14.10
CA PHE A 180 3.78 0.55 -14.67
C PHE A 180 4.10 -0.92 -14.38
N GLY A 181 3.83 -1.40 -13.17
CA GLY A 181 4.03 -2.79 -12.79
C GLY A 181 3.19 -3.76 -13.62
N GLY A 182 1.89 -3.51 -13.70
CA GLY A 182 0.92 -4.41 -14.35
C GLY A 182 0.95 -4.37 -15.87
N THR A 183 1.27 -3.22 -16.48
CA THR A 183 1.49 -3.15 -17.94
C THR A 183 2.65 -4.04 -18.41
N GLY A 184 3.63 -4.29 -17.53
CA GLY A 184 4.78 -5.16 -17.82
C GLY A 184 4.50 -6.64 -17.61
N VAL A 185 3.63 -6.99 -16.66
CA VAL A 185 3.22 -8.39 -16.44
C VAL A 185 2.48 -8.94 -17.67
N ALA A 186 1.73 -8.09 -18.37
CA ALA A 186 1.00 -8.48 -19.56
C ALA A 186 1.86 -8.62 -20.83
N ALA A 187 3.19 -8.62 -20.73
CA ALA A 187 4.11 -8.65 -21.89
C ALA A 187 3.99 -9.91 -22.77
N GLY A 188 3.39 -10.99 -22.27
CA GLY A 188 3.06 -12.19 -23.08
C GLY A 188 1.70 -12.15 -23.79
N ALA A 189 0.87 -11.13 -23.53
CA ALA A 189 -0.43 -10.99 -24.18
C ALA A 189 -0.30 -10.28 -25.54
N PRO A 190 -1.24 -10.49 -26.49
CA PRO A 190 -1.18 -9.91 -27.83
C PRO A 190 -0.85 -8.42 -27.83
N THR A 191 0.04 -8.04 -28.75
CA THR A 191 0.58 -6.68 -28.90
C THR A 191 -0.50 -5.67 -29.23
N CYS A 192 -1.57 -6.09 -29.90
CA CYS A 192 -2.74 -5.27 -30.19
C CYS A 192 -3.86 -5.58 -29.18
N LEU A 193 -4.22 -4.58 -28.38
CA LEU A 193 -5.43 -4.61 -27.58
C LEU A 193 -6.63 -4.18 -28.45
N PRO A 194 -7.79 -4.84 -28.30
CA PRO A 194 -9.06 -4.35 -28.80
C PRO A 194 -9.31 -2.88 -28.44
N VAL A 195 -10.00 -2.15 -29.32
CA VAL A 195 -10.21 -0.69 -29.20
C VAL A 195 -11.01 -0.33 -27.94
N ASP A 196 -11.98 -1.16 -27.57
CA ASP A 196 -12.76 -1.07 -26.34
C ASP A 196 -11.86 -1.06 -25.09
N ILE A 197 -10.86 -1.95 -25.02
CA ILE A 197 -9.93 -2.01 -23.88
C ILE A 197 -9.01 -0.78 -23.87
N ARG A 198 -8.59 -0.30 -25.05
CA ARG A 198 -7.74 0.90 -25.17
C ARG A 198 -8.45 2.16 -24.71
N LEU A 199 -9.73 2.29 -25.04
CA LEU A 199 -10.53 3.47 -24.68
C LEU A 199 -11.07 3.42 -23.24
N ALA A 200 -10.98 2.28 -22.57
CA ALA A 200 -11.44 2.14 -21.18
C ALA A 200 -10.67 3.05 -20.20
N VAL A 201 -9.36 3.25 -20.40
CA VAL A 201 -8.53 4.12 -19.53
C VAL A 201 -8.95 5.59 -19.63
N PRO A 202 -8.97 6.23 -20.82
CA PRO A 202 -9.39 7.63 -20.92
C PRO A 202 -10.86 7.81 -20.53
N ALA A 203 -11.75 6.87 -20.88
CA ALA A 203 -13.15 6.93 -20.45
C ALA A 203 -13.28 6.88 -18.91
N GLY A 204 -12.54 5.98 -18.25
CA GLY A 204 -12.49 5.89 -16.79
C GLY A 204 -11.92 7.15 -16.14
N ALA A 205 -10.89 7.76 -16.73
CA ALA A 205 -10.31 9.01 -16.24
C ALA A 205 -11.31 10.18 -16.32
N VAL A 206 -12.04 10.30 -17.44
CA VAL A 206 -13.11 11.30 -17.60
C VAL A 206 -14.23 11.08 -16.60
N ALA A 207 -14.71 9.83 -16.45
CA ALA A 207 -15.75 9.50 -15.48
C ALA A 207 -15.32 9.86 -14.06
N PHE A 208 -14.08 9.56 -13.68
CA PHE A 208 -13.52 9.91 -12.39
C PHE A 208 -13.47 11.43 -12.17
N ALA A 209 -12.89 12.17 -13.11
CA ALA A 209 -12.74 13.63 -13.00
C ALA A 209 -14.09 14.36 -12.97
N ALA A 210 -15.04 13.92 -13.80
CA ALA A 210 -16.41 14.45 -13.81
C ALA A 210 -17.15 14.18 -12.50
N THR A 211 -17.01 12.97 -11.95
CA THR A 211 -17.61 12.62 -10.65
C THR A 211 -17.00 13.45 -9.52
N ALA A 212 -15.67 13.61 -9.49
CA ALA A 212 -15.00 14.45 -8.50
C ALA A 212 -15.41 15.93 -8.61
N TRP A 213 -15.60 16.42 -9.84
CA TRP A 213 -16.15 17.75 -10.11
C TRP A 213 -17.58 17.89 -9.58
N ALA A 214 -18.46 16.95 -9.89
CA ALA A 214 -19.86 16.97 -9.41
C ALA A 214 -19.94 16.96 -7.87
N ILE A 215 -19.12 16.16 -7.19
CA ILE A 215 -19.03 16.17 -5.72
C ILE A 215 -18.53 17.52 -5.21
N THR A 216 -17.56 18.14 -5.90
CA THR A 216 -17.07 19.48 -5.54
C THR A 216 -18.13 20.55 -5.69
N GLN A 217 -19.02 20.44 -6.69
CA GLN A 217 -20.15 21.35 -6.85
C GLN A 217 -21.25 21.11 -5.81
N ALA A 218 -21.51 19.85 -5.46
CA ALA A 218 -22.52 19.49 -4.46
C ALA A 218 -22.10 19.90 -3.03
N PHE A 219 -20.80 19.91 -2.76
CA PHE A 219 -20.22 20.28 -1.47
C PHE A 219 -19.11 21.31 -1.72
N PRO A 220 -19.42 22.60 -1.96
CA PRO A 220 -18.40 23.61 -2.27
C PRO A 220 -17.39 23.78 -1.12
N PRO A 221 -16.10 24.07 -1.41
CA PRO A 221 -15.10 24.27 -0.36
C PRO A 221 -15.35 25.56 0.41
N ASN A 222 -15.11 25.54 1.72
CA ASN A 222 -15.06 26.75 2.52
C ASN A 222 -13.91 27.64 2.02
N ALA A 223 -14.14 28.95 1.99
CA ALA A 223 -13.15 29.92 1.53
C ALA A 223 -11.94 29.92 2.49
N GLY A 224 -10.79 29.43 2.03
CA GLY A 224 -9.53 29.43 2.80
C GLY A 224 -8.64 28.23 2.52
N ASP A 225 -9.22 27.05 2.29
CA ASP A 225 -8.45 25.81 2.15
C ASP A 225 -8.25 25.46 0.68
N TYR A 226 -7.04 25.74 0.17
CA TYR A 226 -6.74 25.60 -1.26
C TYR A 226 -6.75 24.13 -1.73
N TYR A 227 -6.09 23.21 -1.03
CA TYR A 227 -5.95 21.80 -1.45
C TYR A 227 -6.79 20.80 -0.68
N GLU A 228 -7.07 21.07 0.59
CA GLU A 228 -7.58 20.07 1.52
C GLU A 228 -8.95 19.50 1.11
N PRO A 229 -9.97 20.34 0.83
CA PRO A 229 -11.30 19.85 0.49
C PRO A 229 -11.30 19.12 -0.86
N LEU A 230 -10.47 19.57 -1.79
CA LEU A 230 -10.35 18.95 -3.10
C LEU A 230 -9.80 17.52 -2.99
N ILE A 231 -8.70 17.34 -2.24
CA ILE A 231 -8.08 16.02 -2.05
C ILE A 231 -9.08 15.05 -1.40
N THR A 232 -9.82 15.50 -0.39
CA THR A 232 -10.81 14.66 0.31
C THR A 232 -11.90 14.17 -0.63
N ARG A 233 -12.44 15.05 -1.48
CA ARG A 233 -13.48 14.70 -2.47
C ARG A 233 -12.97 13.74 -3.52
N VAL A 234 -11.76 13.96 -4.02
CA VAL A 234 -11.12 13.03 -4.95
C VAL A 234 -10.87 11.66 -4.28
N GLY A 235 -10.48 11.69 -3.00
CA GLY A 235 -10.34 10.50 -2.15
C GLY A 235 -11.65 9.71 -2.00
N MET A 236 -12.80 10.38 -1.92
CA MET A 236 -14.10 9.70 -1.92
C MET A 236 -14.38 8.95 -3.22
N VAL A 237 -14.16 9.60 -4.37
CA VAL A 237 -14.40 8.96 -5.68
C VAL A 237 -13.46 7.77 -5.87
N ALA A 238 -12.19 7.92 -5.51
CA ALA A 238 -11.22 6.83 -5.57
C ALA A 238 -11.63 5.69 -4.63
N THR A 239 -12.06 6.01 -3.41
CA THR A 239 -12.57 5.03 -2.44
C THR A 239 -13.77 4.29 -2.99
N ALA A 240 -14.80 4.98 -3.47
CA ALA A 240 -15.99 4.38 -4.08
C ALA A 240 -15.64 3.45 -5.25
N THR A 241 -14.65 3.82 -6.06
CA THR A 241 -14.12 2.98 -7.14
C THR A 241 -13.51 1.69 -6.59
N VAL A 242 -12.62 1.78 -5.59
CA VAL A 242 -12.02 0.60 -4.94
C VAL A 242 -13.08 -0.28 -4.27
N LEU A 243 -14.09 0.32 -3.62
CA LEU A 243 -15.18 -0.41 -2.99
C LEU A 243 -16.00 -1.18 -4.02
N THR A 244 -16.26 -0.59 -5.18
CA THR A 244 -16.98 -1.24 -6.28
C THR A 244 -16.18 -2.45 -6.79
N VAL A 245 -14.86 -2.30 -7.00
CA VAL A 245 -13.97 -3.39 -7.39
C VAL A 245 -13.97 -4.51 -6.33
N ALA A 246 -13.88 -4.16 -5.04
CA ALA A 246 -13.92 -5.11 -3.94
C ALA A 246 -15.27 -5.83 -3.81
N ALA A 247 -16.38 -5.13 -4.04
CA ALA A 247 -17.72 -5.70 -4.06
C ALA A 247 -17.88 -6.71 -5.21
N ILE A 248 -17.44 -6.35 -6.42
CA ILE A 248 -17.41 -7.26 -7.57
C ILE A 248 -16.55 -8.50 -7.27
N ALA A 249 -15.36 -8.31 -6.67
CA ALA A 249 -14.49 -9.39 -6.24
C ALA A 249 -15.22 -10.36 -5.30
N THR A 250 -15.90 -9.80 -4.30
CA THR A 250 -16.63 -10.53 -3.27
C THR A 250 -17.82 -11.29 -3.85
N VAL A 251 -18.62 -10.65 -4.70
CA VAL A 251 -19.77 -11.28 -5.39
C VAL A 251 -19.28 -12.43 -6.27
N ARG A 252 -18.22 -12.24 -7.06
CA ARG A 252 -17.64 -13.30 -7.90
C ARG A 252 -17.11 -14.48 -7.07
N LEU A 253 -16.49 -14.19 -5.93
CA LEU A 253 -16.03 -15.21 -4.98
C LEU A 253 -17.21 -16.00 -4.39
N LEU A 254 -18.30 -15.32 -4.01
CA LEU A 254 -19.50 -15.94 -3.45
C LEU A 254 -20.25 -16.79 -4.48
N LEU A 255 -20.30 -16.34 -5.74
CA LEU A 255 -20.97 -17.05 -6.84
C LEU A 255 -20.18 -18.24 -7.40
N ARG A 256 -19.00 -18.58 -6.83
CA ARG A 256 -18.14 -19.73 -7.21
C ARG A 256 -17.74 -19.81 -8.68
N ARG A 257 -17.86 -18.73 -9.45
CA ARG A 257 -17.69 -18.79 -10.91
C ARG A 257 -16.23 -18.84 -11.37
N THR A 258 -15.24 -18.54 -10.52
CA THR A 258 -13.80 -18.52 -10.87
C THR A 258 -12.89 -18.55 -9.63
N ASP A 259 -11.59 -18.84 -9.83
CA ASP A 259 -10.48 -18.57 -8.91
C ASP A 259 -10.31 -17.07 -8.59
N GLY A 260 -11.33 -16.45 -7.97
CA GLY A 260 -11.53 -14.99 -7.83
C GLY A 260 -10.53 -14.24 -6.95
N ASN A 261 -9.38 -14.82 -6.59
CA ASN A 261 -8.39 -14.17 -5.72
C ASN A 261 -7.68 -13.00 -6.40
N TRP A 262 -7.60 -12.96 -7.73
CA TRP A 262 -6.95 -11.85 -8.44
C TRP A 262 -7.73 -10.53 -8.35
N TRP A 263 -9.06 -10.57 -8.21
CA TRP A 263 -9.87 -9.37 -7.95
C TRP A 263 -9.62 -8.80 -6.55
N LEU A 264 -9.37 -9.67 -5.56
CA LEU A 264 -8.98 -9.22 -4.21
C LEU A 264 -7.59 -8.57 -4.23
N TRP A 265 -6.65 -9.11 -5.00
CA TRP A 265 -5.36 -8.46 -5.25
C TRP A 265 -5.54 -7.11 -5.94
N THR A 266 -6.44 -7.03 -6.92
CA THR A 266 -6.75 -5.78 -7.63
C THR A 266 -7.24 -4.70 -6.66
N ALA A 267 -8.24 -5.04 -5.83
CA ALA A 267 -8.77 -4.12 -4.82
C ALA A 267 -7.71 -3.72 -3.77
N ALA A 268 -6.94 -4.68 -3.26
CA ALA A 268 -5.91 -4.43 -2.25
C ALA A 268 -4.78 -3.53 -2.77
N LEU A 269 -4.35 -3.70 -4.03
CA LEU A 269 -3.35 -2.86 -4.67
C LEU A 269 -3.84 -1.43 -4.84
N LEU A 270 -5.06 -1.25 -5.36
CA LEU A 270 -5.66 0.08 -5.56
C LEU A 270 -5.98 0.79 -4.24
N GLY A 271 -6.30 0.03 -3.19
CA GLY A 271 -6.61 0.56 -1.86
C GLY A 271 -5.45 1.32 -1.21
N VAL A 272 -4.19 0.96 -1.52
CA VAL A 272 -3.00 1.64 -0.95
C VAL A 272 -2.97 3.14 -1.31
N PRO A 273 -2.80 3.54 -2.60
CA PRO A 273 -2.77 4.94 -2.97
C PRO A 273 -4.10 5.66 -2.76
N THR A 274 -5.22 4.93 -2.83
CA THR A 274 -6.55 5.49 -2.51
C THR A 274 -6.65 5.91 -1.05
N GLY A 275 -6.11 5.09 -0.14
CA GLY A 275 -6.07 5.40 1.29
C GLY A 275 -5.25 6.64 1.63
N TRP A 276 -4.29 7.02 0.76
CA TRP A 276 -3.52 8.25 0.94
C TRP A 276 -4.28 9.52 0.55
N LEU A 277 -5.35 9.40 -0.24
CA LEU A 277 -6.20 10.51 -0.63
C LEU A 277 -7.32 10.80 0.38
N GLY A 278 -7.66 9.83 1.25
CA GLY A 278 -8.48 9.97 2.47
C GLY A 278 -9.83 10.72 2.33
N PRO A 279 -11.00 10.07 2.49
CA PRO A 279 -12.29 10.78 2.48
C PRO A 279 -12.69 11.44 3.80
N PHE A 280 -11.78 11.63 4.77
CA PHE A 280 -12.16 11.68 6.18
C PHE A 280 -12.36 13.07 6.81
N ASP A 281 -11.94 14.16 6.15
CA ASP A 281 -12.07 15.52 6.71
C ASP A 281 -13.37 16.24 6.28
N THR A 282 -14.20 15.62 5.43
CA THR A 282 -15.39 16.25 4.84
C THR A 282 -16.56 16.50 5.78
N PHE A 283 -16.50 15.99 7.02
CA PHE A 283 -17.53 16.24 8.03
C PHE A 283 -17.18 17.43 8.95
N GLY A 284 -16.32 18.34 8.48
CA GLY A 284 -15.82 19.52 9.20
C GLY A 284 -16.88 20.29 9.99
N ASP A 285 -18.10 20.43 9.46
CA ASP A 285 -19.20 21.12 10.13
C ASP A 285 -19.81 20.33 11.30
N MET A 286 -19.75 18.99 11.30
CA MET A 286 -20.14 18.18 12.46
C MET A 286 -19.05 18.16 13.55
N THR A 287 -17.79 18.41 13.17
CA THR A 287 -16.64 18.44 14.10
C THR A 287 -16.37 19.82 14.70
N ALA A 288 -16.93 20.90 14.13
CA ALA A 288 -16.82 22.26 14.66
C ALA A 288 -17.31 22.42 16.12
N ALA A 289 -18.05 21.44 16.65
CA ALA A 289 -18.42 21.37 18.06
C ALA A 289 -17.27 20.99 19.02
N GLY A 290 -16.02 20.85 18.55
CA GLY A 290 -14.85 20.53 19.37
C GLY A 290 -14.89 19.14 20.03
N ALA A 291 -15.86 18.30 19.64
CA ALA A 291 -16.15 17.03 20.31
C ALA A 291 -15.25 15.87 19.86
N PHE A 292 -14.49 16.04 18.78
CA PHE A 292 -13.68 14.95 18.22
C PHE A 292 -12.24 15.39 17.93
N PRO A 293 -11.22 14.67 18.43
CA PRO A 293 -9.83 14.90 18.04
C PRO A 293 -9.66 14.71 16.53
N HIS A 294 -9.09 15.72 15.87
CA HIS A 294 -8.71 15.64 14.47
C HIS A 294 -7.66 14.54 14.28
N PHE A 295 -8.02 13.49 13.55
CA PHE A 295 -7.05 12.49 13.09
C PHE A 295 -6.20 13.14 12.00
N GLY A 296 -4.97 13.54 12.33
CA GLY A 296 -4.05 14.12 11.36
C GLY A 296 -3.89 13.21 10.14
N ARG A 297 -3.84 13.79 8.94
CA ARG A 297 -3.76 13.03 7.66
C ARG A 297 -2.66 11.99 7.61
N LEU A 298 -1.54 12.22 8.29
CA LEU A 298 -0.47 11.22 8.40
C LEU A 298 -0.95 9.93 9.07
N ALA A 299 -1.71 10.01 10.17
CA ALA A 299 -2.24 8.84 10.85
C ALA A 299 -3.18 8.04 9.94
N GLN A 300 -4.01 8.74 9.15
CA GLN A 300 -4.91 8.12 8.17
C GLN A 300 -4.12 7.36 7.10
N VAL A 301 -3.09 7.99 6.53
CA VAL A 301 -2.19 7.39 5.53
C VAL A 301 -1.49 6.15 6.09
N LEU A 302 -0.93 6.25 7.30
CA LEU A 302 -0.25 5.15 7.97
C LEU A 302 -1.21 3.99 8.19
N PHE A 303 -2.40 4.27 8.73
CA PHE A 303 -3.40 3.26 8.99
C PHE A 303 -3.85 2.55 7.71
N ALA A 304 -4.20 3.31 6.66
CA ALA A 304 -4.60 2.75 5.38
C ALA A 304 -3.49 1.90 4.74
N THR A 305 -2.26 2.38 4.78
CA THR A 305 -1.07 1.63 4.31
C THR A 305 -0.92 0.30 5.06
N CYS A 306 -1.19 0.31 6.36
CA CYS A 306 -1.02 -0.85 7.22
C CYS A 306 -2.13 -1.88 7.07
N ILE A 307 -3.38 -1.43 6.92
CA ILE A 307 -4.47 -2.30 6.52
C ILE A 307 -4.17 -2.94 5.16
N ALA A 308 -3.71 -2.15 4.19
CA ALA A 308 -3.42 -2.67 2.87
C ALA A 308 -2.26 -3.67 2.93
N ALA A 309 -1.18 -3.39 3.68
CA ALA A 309 -0.08 -4.32 3.91
C ALA A 309 -0.56 -5.62 4.58
N ALA A 310 -1.42 -5.53 5.59
CA ALA A 310 -2.00 -6.70 6.26
C ALA A 310 -2.88 -7.53 5.30
N THR A 311 -3.64 -6.86 4.44
CA THR A 311 -4.49 -7.49 3.43
C THR A 311 -3.66 -8.20 2.36
N LEU A 312 -2.65 -7.54 1.81
CA LEU A 312 -1.71 -8.11 0.83
C LEU A 312 -0.96 -9.30 1.43
N TRP A 313 -0.48 -9.19 2.67
CA TRP A 313 0.18 -10.28 3.39
C TRP A 313 -0.78 -11.46 3.64
N TRP A 314 -2.03 -11.17 4.02
CA TRP A 314 -3.04 -12.21 4.22
C TRP A 314 -3.33 -12.95 2.91
N LEU A 315 -3.51 -12.22 1.80
CA LEU A 315 -3.72 -12.79 0.48
C LEU A 315 -2.53 -13.68 0.07
N ALA A 316 -1.30 -13.21 0.26
CA ALA A 316 -0.08 -13.96 -0.06
C ALA A 316 -0.01 -15.30 0.69
N ARG A 317 -0.43 -15.33 1.96
CA ARG A 317 -0.38 -16.56 2.78
C ARG A 317 -1.57 -17.49 2.59
N SER A 318 -2.74 -16.97 2.24
CA SER A 318 -4.01 -17.71 2.24
C SER A 318 -4.03 -18.97 1.35
N ARG A 319 -3.13 -19.08 0.36
CA ARG A 319 -3.02 -20.23 -0.55
C ARG A 319 -1.87 -21.20 -0.22
N VAL A 320 -0.78 -20.73 0.40
CA VAL A 320 0.35 -21.60 0.80
C VAL A 320 -0.07 -22.58 1.91
N THR A 321 -1.08 -22.21 2.70
CA THR A 321 -1.58 -23.00 3.84
C THR A 321 -2.58 -24.10 3.48
N ALA A 322 -2.93 -24.32 2.21
CA ALA A 322 -3.82 -25.43 1.86
C ALA A 322 -3.18 -26.83 2.02
N LYS A 323 -1.88 -26.92 2.36
CA LYS A 323 -1.21 -28.23 2.52
C LYS A 323 -0.17 -28.35 3.65
N ARG A 324 0.04 -27.34 4.50
CA ARG A 324 0.96 -27.44 5.65
C ARG A 324 0.26 -26.99 6.94
N SER A 325 0.11 -27.93 7.86
CA SER A 325 -0.34 -27.69 9.24
C SER A 325 0.50 -26.58 9.88
N GLY A 326 -0.17 -25.59 10.48
CA GLY A 326 0.49 -24.47 11.13
C GLY A 326 1.32 -24.92 12.32
N SER A 327 2.61 -24.55 12.35
CA SER A 327 3.48 -24.80 13.50
C SER A 327 3.25 -23.76 14.61
N PRO A 328 3.13 -24.18 15.90
CA PRO A 328 2.97 -23.31 17.08
C PRO A 328 3.98 -22.14 17.19
N ARG A 329 5.17 -22.26 16.56
CA ARG A 329 6.23 -21.24 16.57
C ARG A 329 5.82 -19.91 15.95
N THR A 330 4.91 -19.92 14.98
CA THR A 330 4.47 -18.68 14.30
C THR A 330 3.56 -17.79 15.16
N LEU A 331 2.86 -18.36 16.15
CA LEU A 331 2.06 -17.59 17.11
C LEU A 331 2.94 -16.90 18.13
N ALA A 332 3.89 -17.63 18.72
CA ALA A 332 4.78 -17.09 19.73
C ALA A 332 5.60 -15.91 19.18
N GLN A 333 6.01 -15.96 17.91
CA GLN A 333 6.72 -14.86 17.26
C GLN A 333 5.82 -13.65 16.96
N ALA A 334 4.58 -13.85 16.49
CA ALA A 334 3.65 -12.75 16.25
C ALA A 334 3.16 -12.10 17.56
N GLY A 335 2.93 -12.90 18.60
CA GLY A 335 2.63 -12.44 19.95
C GLY A 335 3.78 -11.61 20.52
N ALA A 336 5.02 -12.11 20.45
CA ALA A 336 6.20 -11.40 20.92
C ALA A 336 6.39 -10.02 20.24
N ILE A 337 6.18 -9.94 18.91
CA ILE A 337 6.27 -8.67 18.17
C ILE A 337 5.16 -7.70 18.60
N THR A 338 3.93 -8.20 18.75
CA THR A 338 2.79 -7.36 19.15
C THR A 338 2.98 -6.79 20.55
N ILE A 339 3.46 -7.63 21.48
CA ILE A 339 3.75 -7.25 22.87
C ILE A 339 4.92 -6.27 22.93
N GLY A 340 5.99 -6.52 22.17
CA GLY A 340 7.14 -5.62 22.14
C GLY A 340 6.78 -4.25 21.59
N CYS A 341 6.00 -4.17 20.51
CA CYS A 341 5.50 -2.89 20.03
C CYS A 341 4.65 -2.17 21.09
N ALA A 342 3.73 -2.88 21.74
CA ALA A 342 2.87 -2.33 22.78
C ALA A 342 3.67 -1.83 24.01
N ALA A 343 4.71 -2.55 24.42
CA ALA A 343 5.63 -2.13 25.47
C ALA A 343 6.45 -0.90 25.06
N GLY A 344 6.95 -0.86 23.81
CA GLY A 344 7.68 0.29 23.28
C GLY A 344 6.84 1.56 23.20
N LEU A 345 5.57 1.44 22.79
CA LEU A 345 4.60 2.55 22.81
C LEU A 345 4.30 3.03 24.23
N SER A 346 4.12 2.09 25.15
CA SER A 346 3.82 2.37 26.56
C SER A 346 4.96 3.07 27.29
N PHE A 347 6.20 2.84 26.87
CA PHE A 347 7.38 3.53 27.40
C PHE A 347 7.65 4.85 26.65
N GLY A 348 7.51 4.85 25.32
CA GLY A 348 7.79 6.02 24.48
C GLY A 348 6.86 7.19 24.78
N ILE A 349 5.54 6.95 24.86
CA ILE A 349 4.54 8.02 25.00
C ILE A 349 4.73 8.84 26.30
N PRO A 350 4.93 8.26 27.49
CA PRO A 350 5.18 9.03 28.72
C PRO A 350 6.50 9.81 28.72
N VAL A 351 7.57 9.23 28.17
CA VAL A 351 8.89 9.88 28.07
C VAL A 351 8.85 11.10 27.14
N ILE A 352 8.03 11.00 26.09
CA ILE A 352 7.82 12.02 25.07
C ILE A 352 6.93 13.13 25.64
N VAL A 353 5.77 12.80 26.21
CA VAL A 353 4.71 13.77 26.50
C VAL A 353 4.79 14.38 27.91
N GLY A 354 5.60 13.85 28.82
CA GLY A 354 5.86 14.43 30.16
C GLY A 354 4.71 14.25 31.18
N ALA A 355 3.46 14.11 30.72
CA ALA A 355 2.32 13.64 31.49
C ALA A 355 1.30 12.98 30.55
N THR A 356 1.06 11.68 30.73
CA THR A 356 0.08 10.96 29.90
C THR A 356 -1.33 11.10 30.46
N PRO A 357 -2.33 11.49 29.65
CA PRO A 357 -3.71 11.44 30.08
C PRO A 357 -4.05 9.99 30.51
N TRP A 358 -4.74 9.86 31.64
CA TRP A 358 -5.09 8.59 32.31
C TRP A 358 -5.54 7.44 31.38
N PRO A 359 -6.31 7.66 30.29
CA PRO A 359 -6.67 6.60 29.36
C PRO A 359 -5.47 5.93 28.68
N VAL A 360 -4.42 6.69 28.34
CA VAL A 360 -3.24 6.15 27.67
C VAL A 360 -2.44 5.28 28.64
N THR A 361 -2.23 5.75 29.87
CA THR A 361 -1.50 5.04 30.93
C THR A 361 -2.21 3.74 31.33
N ALA A 362 -3.53 3.78 31.55
CA ALA A 362 -4.32 2.61 31.90
C ALA A 362 -4.30 1.56 30.78
N THR A 363 -4.35 1.99 29.52
CA THR A 363 -4.40 1.06 28.39
C THR A 363 -3.01 0.47 28.06
N SER A 364 -1.94 1.24 28.28
CA SER A 364 -0.56 0.76 28.28
C SER A 364 -0.32 -0.33 29.33
N ILE A 365 -0.85 -0.16 30.54
CA ILE A 365 -0.80 -1.18 31.61
C ILE A 365 -1.56 -2.44 31.18
N VAL A 366 -2.75 -2.30 30.59
CA VAL A 366 -3.55 -3.44 30.09
C VAL A 366 -2.81 -4.20 28.98
N LEU A 367 -2.13 -3.50 28.07
CA LEU A 367 -1.33 -4.11 27.00
C LEU A 367 -0.11 -4.88 27.53
N VAL A 368 0.60 -4.31 28.51
CA VAL A 368 1.74 -4.95 29.18
C VAL A 368 1.28 -6.18 29.96
N VAL A 369 0.19 -6.07 30.73
CA VAL A 369 -0.39 -7.18 31.50
C VAL A 369 -0.93 -8.27 30.56
N ALA A 370 -1.57 -7.91 29.46
CA ALA A 370 -2.03 -8.87 28.46
C ALA A 370 -0.87 -9.60 27.76
N GLY A 371 0.24 -8.90 27.53
CA GLY A 371 1.45 -9.50 26.97
C GLY A 371 2.16 -10.43 27.94
N LEU A 372 2.28 -10.02 29.21
CA LEU A 372 2.83 -10.84 30.29
C LEU A 372 1.95 -12.06 30.58
N ALA A 373 0.63 -11.91 30.48
CA ALA A 373 -0.29 -13.01 30.57
C ALA A 373 -0.09 -13.94 29.36
N ALA A 374 -0.17 -13.49 28.10
CA ALA A 374 -0.04 -14.37 26.92
C ALA A 374 1.30 -15.15 26.81
N TRP A 375 2.26 -14.89 27.71
CA TRP A 375 3.52 -15.57 27.89
C TRP A 375 3.33 -16.94 28.58
N THR A 376 3.25 -18.02 27.80
CA THR A 376 3.36 -19.38 28.34
C THR A 376 4.84 -19.77 28.52
N PRO A 377 5.21 -20.49 29.60
CA PRO A 377 6.60 -20.75 29.99
C PRO A 377 7.30 -21.85 29.18
N SER A 378 7.07 -21.95 27.86
CA SER A 378 7.79 -22.88 27.00
C SER A 378 9.00 -22.21 26.34
N ARG A 379 10.16 -22.41 26.98
CA ARG A 379 11.56 -22.18 26.53
C ARG A 379 11.72 -21.66 25.08
N ALA A 380 12.11 -20.39 24.90
CA ALA A 380 12.93 -19.97 23.75
C ALA A 380 13.51 -18.55 23.89
N VAL A 381 14.84 -18.48 24.01
CA VAL A 381 15.68 -17.26 23.92
C VAL A 381 15.37 -16.43 22.65
N HIS A 382 14.86 -17.07 21.59
CA HIS A 382 14.51 -16.43 20.33
C HIS A 382 13.27 -15.51 20.41
N HIS A 383 12.40 -15.68 21.41
CA HIS A 383 11.23 -14.81 21.60
C HIS A 383 11.59 -13.47 22.28
N TRP A 384 12.61 -13.48 23.15
CA TRP A 384 13.14 -12.27 23.78
C TRP A 384 13.73 -11.30 22.76
N ALA A 385 14.48 -11.81 21.77
CA ALA A 385 15.03 -10.97 20.71
C ALA A 385 13.95 -10.30 19.85
N ALA A 386 12.84 -10.99 19.57
CA ALA A 386 11.73 -10.42 18.82
C ALA A 386 10.92 -9.38 19.62
N LEU A 387 10.70 -9.63 20.92
CA LEU A 387 10.00 -8.72 21.81
C LEU A 387 10.84 -7.47 22.13
N LEU A 388 12.09 -7.66 22.56
CA LEU A 388 13.02 -6.56 22.81
C LEU A 388 13.32 -5.78 21.53
N GLY A 389 13.54 -6.49 20.42
CA GLY A 389 13.78 -5.84 19.12
C GLY A 389 12.61 -4.98 18.68
N SER A 390 11.37 -5.46 18.80
CA SER A 390 10.19 -4.65 18.44
C SER A 390 9.95 -3.50 19.42
N ALA A 391 10.17 -3.69 20.73
CA ALA A 391 10.08 -2.61 21.71
C ALA A 391 11.12 -1.50 21.45
N VAL A 392 12.38 -1.89 21.24
CA VAL A 392 13.49 -0.99 20.94
C VAL A 392 13.30 -0.25 19.63
N VAL A 393 12.67 -0.86 18.61
CA VAL A 393 12.35 -0.18 17.35
C VAL A 393 11.15 0.76 17.49
N THR A 394 10.19 0.43 18.36
CA THR A 394 8.96 1.22 18.48
C THR A 394 9.19 2.56 19.20
N VAL A 395 10.13 2.62 20.15
CA VAL A 395 10.52 3.88 20.83
C VAL A 395 11.06 4.96 19.87
N PRO A 396 12.06 4.72 19.00
CA PRO A 396 12.54 5.72 18.05
C PRO A 396 11.50 6.04 16.98
N VAL A 397 10.65 5.08 16.57
CA VAL A 397 9.54 5.37 15.63
C VAL A 397 8.51 6.31 16.26
N THR A 398 8.13 6.06 17.52
CA THR A 398 7.20 6.94 18.24
C THR A 398 7.78 8.32 18.49
N TRP A 399 9.07 8.40 18.82
CA TRP A 399 9.80 9.68 18.92
C TRP A 399 9.84 10.43 17.59
N LEU A 400 10.14 9.75 16.49
CA LEU A 400 10.23 10.36 15.16
C LEU A 400 8.87 10.87 14.66
N VAL A 401 7.80 10.14 14.96
CA VAL A 401 6.41 10.58 14.70
C VAL A 401 6.03 11.77 15.56
N ALA A 402 6.45 11.82 16.83
CA ALA A 402 6.21 12.96 17.71
C ALA A 402 6.98 14.22 17.25
N VAL A 403 8.25 14.06 16.86
CA VAL A 403 9.07 15.14 16.29
C VAL A 403 8.46 15.65 14.99
N TYR A 404 7.99 14.76 14.11
CA TYR A 404 7.28 15.15 12.89
C TYR A 404 6.00 15.93 13.17
N ALA A 405 5.21 15.52 14.17
CA ALA A 405 3.98 16.19 14.55
C ALA A 405 4.18 17.62 15.06
N ASN A 406 5.39 17.94 15.51
CA ASN A 406 5.78 19.22 16.08
C ASN A 406 6.82 19.93 15.17
N ASP A 407 6.60 19.90 13.86
CA ASP A 407 7.41 20.59 12.84
C ASP A 407 8.92 20.29 12.92
N TRP A 408 9.26 19.04 13.20
CA TRP A 408 10.63 18.56 13.42
C TRP A 408 11.34 19.17 14.64
N SER A 409 10.59 19.82 15.54
CA SER A 409 11.11 20.33 16.80
C SER A 409 11.18 19.24 17.88
N THR A 410 12.26 19.26 18.65
CA THR A 410 12.43 18.42 19.85
C THR A 410 12.07 19.16 21.14
N ARG A 411 11.63 20.42 21.05
CA ARG A 411 11.29 21.31 22.17
C ARG A 411 9.98 22.04 21.86
N ASP A 412 9.32 22.56 22.89
CA ASP A 412 8.15 23.45 22.76
C ASP A 412 6.99 22.84 21.96
N TRP A 413 6.56 21.64 22.36
CA TRP A 413 5.46 20.95 21.70
C TRP A 413 4.11 21.59 22.07
N ASN A 414 3.47 22.17 21.06
CA ASN A 414 2.29 23.02 21.22
C ASN A 414 1.01 22.24 21.53
N ASP A 415 0.97 20.95 21.19
CA ASP A 415 -0.20 20.09 21.46
C ASP A 415 0.23 18.65 21.83
N PRO A 416 0.47 18.38 23.13
CA PRO A 416 0.82 17.05 23.61
C PRO A 416 -0.29 16.01 23.40
N ALA A 417 -1.56 16.41 23.37
CA ALA A 417 -2.69 15.51 23.19
C ALA A 417 -2.81 15.04 21.72
N TYR A 418 -2.63 15.96 20.77
CA TYR A 418 -2.52 15.64 19.34
C TYR A 418 -1.33 14.71 19.06
N THR A 419 -0.17 15.03 19.64
CA THR A 419 1.04 14.22 19.52
C THR A 419 0.84 12.81 20.08
N ALA A 420 0.27 12.68 21.29
CA ALA A 420 -0.04 11.39 21.90
C ALA A 420 -1.01 10.56 21.05
N THR A 421 -2.03 11.20 20.48
CA THR A 421 -3.01 10.57 19.58
C THR A 421 -2.31 10.04 18.33
N LEU A 422 -1.50 10.87 17.66
CA LEU A 422 -0.75 10.47 16.47
C LEU A 422 0.18 9.29 16.76
N VAL A 423 0.90 9.32 17.88
CA VAL A 423 1.79 8.24 18.31
C VAL A 423 1.00 6.95 18.63
N ALA A 424 -0.15 7.06 19.28
CA ALA A 424 -1.02 5.92 19.58
C ALA A 424 -1.59 5.26 18.31
N THR A 425 -1.80 6.02 17.23
CA THR A 425 -2.30 5.46 15.96
C THR A 425 -1.27 4.60 15.22
N VAL A 426 0.03 4.83 15.45
CA VAL A 426 1.10 3.96 14.97
C VAL A 426 0.97 2.54 15.55
N ALA A 427 0.36 2.40 16.72
CA ALA A 427 0.10 1.11 17.37
C ALA A 427 -0.89 0.21 16.61
N PHE A 428 -1.75 0.77 15.77
CA PHE A 428 -2.77 -0.01 15.06
C PHE A 428 -2.18 -1.11 14.19
N VAL A 429 -1.01 -0.84 13.63
CA VAL A 429 -0.31 -1.73 12.70
C VAL A 429 0.12 -3.03 13.36
N PRO A 430 0.96 -3.02 14.42
CA PRO A 430 1.36 -4.24 15.10
C PRO A 430 0.18 -4.95 15.79
N LEU A 431 -0.77 -4.21 16.36
CA LEU A 431 -1.94 -4.79 17.02
C LEU A 431 -2.85 -5.55 16.05
N THR A 432 -3.07 -5.02 14.85
CA THR A 432 -3.84 -5.71 13.80
C THR A 432 -3.15 -7.00 13.37
N ILE A 433 -1.83 -6.99 13.24
CA ILE A 433 -1.03 -8.18 12.89
C ILE A 433 -1.13 -9.24 14.00
N GLY A 434 -1.02 -8.83 15.27
CA GLY A 434 -1.19 -9.70 16.43
C GLY A 434 -2.57 -10.37 16.50
N ALA A 435 -3.63 -9.58 16.32
CA ALA A 435 -5.01 -10.06 16.27
C ALA A 435 -5.19 -11.14 15.19
N LEU A 436 -4.73 -10.88 13.97
CA LEU A 436 -4.85 -11.80 12.83
C LEU A 436 -4.08 -13.10 13.05
N ALA A 437 -2.90 -13.04 13.67
CA ALA A 437 -2.12 -14.22 14.02
C ALA A 437 -2.84 -15.08 15.08
N ALA A 438 -3.39 -14.44 16.11
CA ALA A 438 -4.11 -15.11 17.18
C ALA A 438 -5.41 -15.77 16.72
N VAL A 439 -6.21 -15.10 15.87
CA VAL A 439 -7.41 -15.69 15.25
C VAL A 439 -7.07 -16.94 14.43
N ARG A 440 -5.95 -16.95 13.71
CA ARG A 440 -5.55 -18.11 12.91
C ARG A 440 -5.24 -19.32 13.77
N VAL A 441 -4.58 -19.14 14.91
CA VAL A 441 -4.29 -20.24 15.85
C VAL A 441 -5.56 -20.82 16.46
N LEU A 442 -6.49 -19.96 16.88
CA LEU A 442 -7.78 -20.40 17.41
C LEU A 442 -8.57 -21.24 16.40
N ARG A 443 -8.38 -21.01 15.10
CA ARG A 443 -9.04 -21.77 14.04
C ARG A 443 -8.39 -23.12 13.72
N HIS A 444 -7.08 -23.24 13.89
CA HIS A 444 -6.32 -24.40 13.40
C HIS A 444 -5.93 -25.40 14.50
N HIS A 445 -6.17 -25.11 15.78
CA HIS A 445 -5.99 -26.06 16.87
C HIS A 445 -7.33 -26.72 17.28
N PRO A 446 -7.66 -27.91 16.72
CA PRO A 446 -8.76 -28.72 17.21
C PRO A 446 -8.57 -29.04 18.70
N THR A 447 -9.68 -29.22 19.42
CA THR A 447 -9.85 -29.31 20.88
C THR A 447 -9.05 -30.41 21.60
N SER A 448 -8.16 -31.14 20.94
CA SER A 448 -7.57 -32.37 21.47
C SER A 448 -6.29 -32.21 22.30
N THR A 449 -5.70 -31.01 22.37
CA THR A 449 -4.48 -30.78 23.17
C THR A 449 -4.78 -29.86 24.36
N HIS A 450 -4.40 -30.28 25.57
CA HIS A 450 -4.52 -29.55 26.85
C HIS A 450 -3.81 -28.18 26.90
N GLU A 451 -3.34 -27.64 25.77
CA GLU A 451 -2.77 -26.30 25.74
C GLU A 451 -3.86 -25.25 25.94
N PRO A 452 -3.64 -24.29 26.84
CA PRO A 452 -4.67 -23.37 27.23
C PRO A 452 -4.91 -22.29 26.16
N ARG A 453 -6.17 -22.15 25.72
CA ARG A 453 -6.61 -21.25 24.62
C ARG A 453 -6.63 -19.76 24.96
N TRP A 454 -6.38 -19.39 26.21
CA TRP A 454 -6.61 -18.02 26.67
C TRP A 454 -5.60 -17.03 26.08
N ALA A 455 -4.36 -17.42 25.77
CA ALA A 455 -3.35 -16.51 25.22
C ALA A 455 -3.76 -15.90 23.85
N PRO A 456 -4.14 -16.66 22.81
CA PRO A 456 -4.63 -16.06 21.58
C PRO A 456 -5.98 -15.35 21.74
N ILE A 457 -6.87 -15.81 22.63
CA ILE A 457 -8.12 -15.08 22.94
C ILE A 457 -7.79 -13.69 23.49
N LEU A 458 -6.84 -13.61 24.43
CA LEU A 458 -6.41 -12.37 25.05
C LEU A 458 -5.78 -11.42 24.05
N VAL A 459 -4.91 -11.90 23.16
CA VAL A 459 -4.32 -11.08 22.07
C VAL A 459 -5.41 -10.52 21.16
N VAL A 460 -6.43 -11.32 20.81
CA VAL A 460 -7.58 -10.84 20.02
C VAL A 460 -8.36 -9.80 20.79
N VAL A 461 -8.75 -10.08 22.03
CA VAL A 461 -9.55 -9.16 22.87
C VAL A 461 -8.83 -7.83 23.06
N VAL A 462 -7.53 -7.86 23.31
CA VAL A 462 -6.73 -6.65 23.58
C VAL A 462 -6.49 -5.85 22.31
N SER A 463 -6.18 -6.52 21.19
CA SER A 463 -6.00 -5.84 19.91
C SER A 463 -7.32 -5.26 19.37
N VAL A 464 -8.41 -6.03 19.46
CA VAL A 464 -9.76 -5.58 19.06
C VAL A 464 -10.26 -4.51 20.01
N GLY A 465 -10.04 -4.65 21.31
CA GLY A 465 -10.42 -3.66 22.33
C GLY A 465 -9.68 -2.34 22.13
N TRP A 466 -8.38 -2.38 21.84
CA TRP A 466 -7.60 -1.19 21.50
C TRP A 466 -8.09 -0.53 20.21
N LEU A 467 -8.23 -1.31 19.13
CA LEU A 467 -8.78 -0.80 17.88
C LEU A 467 -10.15 -0.18 18.11
N SER A 468 -11.02 -0.85 18.86
CA SER A 468 -12.38 -0.40 19.16
C SER A 468 -12.40 0.87 20.00
N LEU A 469 -11.56 0.98 21.03
CA LEU A 469 -11.48 2.17 21.90
C LEU A 469 -11.14 3.43 21.09
N TRP A 470 -10.27 3.30 20.10
CA TRP A 470 -9.85 4.43 19.27
C TRP A 470 -10.68 4.61 17.99
N THR A 471 -11.32 3.56 17.46
CA THR A 471 -12.09 3.65 16.21
C THR A 471 -13.60 3.79 16.43
N LEU A 472 -14.18 3.20 17.50
CA LEU A 472 -15.63 3.29 17.76
C LEU A 472 -16.14 4.71 17.98
N PRO A 473 -15.46 5.56 18.78
CA PRO A 473 -15.91 6.95 18.96
C PRO A 473 -15.89 7.74 17.65
N HIS A 474 -15.12 7.26 16.67
CA HIS A 474 -14.94 7.92 15.39
C HIS A 474 -15.63 7.19 14.25
N LEU A 475 -16.23 6.01 14.46
CA LEU A 475 -16.80 5.17 13.40
C LEU A 475 -17.65 5.92 12.34
N PRO A 476 -18.46 6.95 12.70
CA PRO A 476 -19.19 7.77 11.74
C PRO A 476 -18.29 8.54 10.74
N SER A 477 -17.13 9.03 11.18
CA SER A 477 -16.19 9.76 10.32
C SER A 477 -15.42 8.83 9.38
N TRP A 478 -15.39 7.52 9.64
CA TRP A 478 -14.62 6.53 8.86
C TRP A 478 -15.41 5.98 7.66
N GLY A 479 -16.68 6.38 7.52
CA GLY A 479 -17.50 6.11 6.35
C GLY A 479 -17.57 4.63 5.92
N PRO A 480 -17.93 4.37 4.64
CA PRO A 480 -18.10 3.00 4.13
C PRO A 480 -16.80 2.20 3.95
N ALA A 481 -15.62 2.82 4.09
CA ALA A 481 -14.32 2.17 3.88
C ALA A 481 -14.04 1.05 4.90
N MET A 482 -14.37 1.26 6.18
CA MET A 482 -14.25 0.24 7.24
C MET A 482 -15.17 -0.96 6.99
N LEU A 483 -16.40 -0.72 6.53
CA LEU A 483 -17.36 -1.79 6.20
C LEU A 483 -16.88 -2.64 5.02
N ALA A 484 -16.27 -2.03 4.02
CA ALA A 484 -15.70 -2.75 2.89
C ALA A 484 -14.47 -3.58 3.24
N LEU A 485 -13.60 -3.05 4.10
CA LEU A 485 -12.44 -3.79 4.62
C LEU A 485 -12.87 -4.94 5.53
N ALA A 486 -13.83 -4.69 6.44
CA ALA A 486 -14.42 -5.72 7.28
C ALA A 486 -15.10 -6.81 6.44
N SER A 487 -15.80 -6.45 5.36
CA SER A 487 -16.42 -7.43 4.45
C SER A 487 -15.39 -8.18 3.59
N CYS A 488 -14.28 -7.56 3.17
CA CYS A 488 -13.16 -8.26 2.53
C CYS A 488 -12.51 -9.30 3.45
N VAL A 489 -12.43 -8.99 4.75
CA VAL A 489 -11.91 -9.91 5.78
C VAL A 489 -12.94 -10.99 6.15
N ALA A 490 -14.24 -10.67 6.15
CA ALA A 490 -15.32 -11.56 6.55
C ALA A 490 -15.83 -12.48 5.43
N ALA A 491 -15.81 -12.06 4.16
CA ALA A 491 -16.30 -12.87 3.04
C ALA A 491 -15.58 -14.24 2.89
N PRO A 492 -14.25 -14.34 3.08
CA PRO A 492 -13.55 -15.62 3.11
C PRO A 492 -13.91 -16.50 4.31
N TRP A 493 -14.42 -15.91 5.39
CA TRP A 493 -14.86 -16.64 6.58
C TRP A 493 -16.25 -17.28 6.38
N LEU A 494 -17.17 -16.55 5.74
CA LEU A 494 -18.50 -17.04 5.39
C LEU A 494 -18.45 -18.16 4.35
N SER A 495 -17.49 -18.14 3.42
CA SER A 495 -17.38 -19.15 2.38
C SER A 495 -16.90 -20.53 2.88
N ARG A 496 -16.07 -20.57 3.93
CA ARG A 496 -15.53 -21.84 4.47
C ARG A 496 -16.52 -22.66 5.31
N ARG A 497 -17.52 -22.03 5.94
CA ARG A 497 -18.50 -22.74 6.80
C ARG A 497 -19.45 -23.67 6.04
N ARG A 498 -19.51 -23.61 4.70
CA ARG A 498 -20.44 -24.43 3.89
C ARG A 498 -19.85 -25.75 3.37
N HIS A 499 -18.64 -26.12 3.79
CA HIS A 499 -17.95 -27.33 3.32
C HIS A 499 -17.71 -28.38 4.41
N THR A 500 -18.59 -28.50 5.40
CA THR A 500 -18.69 -29.75 6.17
C THR A 500 -19.45 -30.77 5.32
N PRO A 501 -18.81 -31.82 4.78
CA PRO A 501 -19.54 -32.93 4.20
C PRO A 501 -20.45 -33.50 5.28
N ARG A 502 -21.75 -33.66 4.96
CA ARG A 502 -22.68 -34.41 5.78
C ARG A 502 -22.44 -35.90 5.60
#